data_AF-A0A1I6TCN9-F1
#
_entry.id   AF-A0A1I6TCN9-F1
#
_cell.length_a   1.000
_cell.length_b   1.000
_cell.length_c   1.000
_cell.angle_alpha   90.00
_cell.angle_beta   90.00
_cell.angle_gamma   90.00
#
_symmetry.space_group_name_H-M   'P 1'
#
loop_
_entity.id
_entity.type
_entity.pdbx_description
1 polymer ?
#
loop_
_entity_poly.entity_id
_entity_poly.type
_entity_poly.pdbx_seq_one_letter_code
_entity_poly.pdbx_strand_id
1 'polypeptide(L)'
;MSDAADEGRSLGELVASAAADLHELVHDEIALAKAEVRQDIQRAKLGGAVGAVAAVLALLALPLLAIALAFWIRAWWGAPPAIAFLVTAGVFLVLAGIFAAVAVAKFKRITPPERSIRSAKESASVLSGVRPHPRAEANGKAGTPV
;
A
#
# COMPACT_ATOMS: atom_id res chain seq x y z
N MET A 1 -40.71 -2.66 -32.14
CA MET A 1 -41.13 -4.08 -32.16
C MET A 1 -40.40 -4.81 -31.03
N SER A 2 -40.86 -4.61 -29.79
CA SER A 2 -40.40 -5.31 -28.58
C SER A 2 -41.36 -4.96 -27.44
N ASP A 3 -42.63 -5.30 -27.62
CA ASP A 3 -43.69 -5.12 -26.62
C ASP A 3 -44.42 -6.45 -26.33
N ALA A 4 -43.82 -7.57 -26.75
CA ALA A 4 -44.37 -8.92 -26.60
C ALA A 4 -43.50 -9.83 -25.71
N ALA A 5 -42.46 -9.29 -25.07
CA ALA A 5 -41.52 -10.06 -24.25
C ALA A 5 -41.68 -9.84 -22.73
N ASP A 6 -42.56 -8.94 -22.30
CA ASP A 6 -42.65 -8.52 -20.89
C ASP A 6 -43.70 -9.30 -20.07
N GLU A 7 -44.68 -9.95 -20.71
CA GLU A 7 -45.79 -10.62 -19.99
C GLU A 7 -45.47 -12.04 -19.46
N GLY A 8 -44.21 -12.51 -19.50
CA GLY A 8 -43.89 -13.91 -19.18
C GLY A 8 -42.62 -14.18 -18.38
N ARG A 9 -41.81 -13.17 -18.04
CA ARG A 9 -40.57 -13.42 -17.27
C ARG A 9 -40.91 -13.68 -15.82
N SER A 10 -40.53 -14.87 -15.32
CA SER A 10 -40.73 -15.18 -13.91
C SER A 10 -39.89 -14.24 -13.03
N LEU A 11 -40.39 -13.91 -11.83
CA LEU A 11 -39.64 -13.15 -10.81
C LEU A 11 -38.23 -13.73 -10.56
N GLY A 12 -38.09 -15.06 -10.63
CA GLY A 12 -36.80 -15.73 -10.50
C GLY A 12 -35.83 -15.40 -11.63
N GLU A 13 -36.33 -15.16 -12.83
CA GLU A 13 -35.53 -14.84 -14.02
C GLU A 13 -35.11 -13.37 -14.06
N LEU A 14 -35.93 -12.47 -13.51
CA LEU A 14 -35.58 -11.06 -13.31
C LEU A 14 -34.50 -10.91 -12.22
N VAL A 15 -34.66 -11.62 -11.10
CA VAL A 15 -33.68 -11.63 -10.00
C VAL A 15 -32.37 -12.29 -10.45
N ALA A 16 -32.44 -13.38 -11.22
CA ALA A 16 -31.26 -14.02 -11.79
C ALA A 16 -30.49 -13.09 -12.74
N SER A 17 -31.18 -12.33 -13.61
CA SER A 17 -30.52 -11.34 -14.48
C SER A 17 -29.89 -10.20 -13.68
N ALA A 18 -30.58 -9.65 -12.68
CA ALA A 18 -30.02 -8.58 -11.86
C ALA A 18 -28.80 -9.05 -11.04
N ALA A 19 -28.81 -10.30 -10.56
CA ALA A 19 -27.67 -10.90 -9.88
C ALA A 19 -26.47 -11.12 -10.82
N ALA A 20 -26.73 -11.45 -12.09
CA ALA A 20 -25.68 -11.58 -13.11
C ALA A 20 -25.05 -10.22 -13.44
N ASP A 21 -25.85 -9.18 -13.63
CA ASP A 21 -25.37 -7.81 -13.91
C ASP A 21 -24.52 -7.27 -12.74
N LEU A 22 -24.95 -7.51 -11.50
CA LEU A 22 -24.16 -7.16 -10.31
C LEU A 22 -22.85 -7.92 -10.23
N HIS A 23 -22.83 -9.19 -10.65
CA HIS A 23 -21.60 -9.99 -10.69
C HIS A 23 -20.60 -9.43 -11.70
N GLU A 24 -21.08 -8.98 -12.86
CA GLU A 24 -20.27 -8.34 -13.90
C GLU A 24 -19.67 -7.00 -13.40
N LEU A 25 -20.48 -6.14 -12.78
CA LEU A 25 -19.97 -4.90 -12.17
C LEU A 25 -18.88 -5.15 -11.11
N VAL A 26 -19.11 -6.11 -10.21
CA VAL A 26 -18.11 -6.45 -9.19
C VAL A 26 -16.83 -6.99 -9.82
N HIS A 27 -16.94 -7.79 -10.88
CA HIS A 27 -15.78 -8.29 -11.61
C HIS A 27 -14.97 -7.15 -12.22
N ASP A 28 -15.64 -6.16 -12.82
CA ASP A 28 -15.02 -5.00 -13.44
C ASP A 28 -14.33 -4.10 -12.41
N GLU A 29 -14.97 -3.85 -11.27
CA GLU A 29 -14.39 -3.05 -10.19
C GLU A 29 -13.13 -3.71 -9.61
N ILE A 30 -13.14 -5.05 -9.48
CA ILE A 30 -11.96 -5.82 -9.08
C ILE A 30 -10.87 -5.75 -10.16
N ALA A 31 -11.24 -5.84 -11.43
CA ALA A 31 -10.29 -5.74 -12.55
C ALA A 31 -9.62 -4.36 -12.57
N LEU A 32 -10.40 -3.29 -12.35
CA LEU A 32 -9.92 -1.92 -12.26
C LEU A 32 -8.99 -1.73 -11.05
N ALA A 33 -9.43 -2.13 -9.85
CA ALA A 33 -8.62 -2.05 -8.64
C ALA A 33 -7.30 -2.82 -8.80
N LYS A 34 -7.33 -3.98 -9.45
CA LYS A 34 -6.12 -4.76 -9.76
C LYS A 34 -5.21 -4.06 -10.75
N ALA A 35 -5.76 -3.34 -11.73
CA ALA A 35 -4.98 -2.55 -12.67
C ALA A 35 -4.31 -1.35 -11.98
N GLU A 36 -5.03 -0.65 -11.11
CA GLU A 36 -4.51 0.48 -10.33
C GLU A 36 -3.39 0.03 -9.38
N VAL A 37 -3.62 -1.04 -8.61
CA VAL A 37 -2.59 -1.62 -7.73
C VAL A 37 -1.37 -2.07 -8.53
N ARG A 38 -1.54 -2.65 -9.72
CA ARG A 38 -0.41 -2.99 -10.60
C ARG A 38 0.34 -1.74 -11.05
N GLN A 39 -0.37 -0.68 -11.43
CA GLN A 39 0.26 0.57 -11.86
C GLN A 39 1.05 1.21 -10.70
N ASP A 40 0.48 1.22 -9.50
CA ASP A 40 1.15 1.73 -8.30
C ASP A 40 2.37 0.91 -7.94
N ILE A 41 2.29 -0.42 -8.01
CA ILE A 41 3.46 -1.30 -7.82
C ILE A 41 4.54 -0.98 -8.85
N GLN A 42 4.20 -0.76 -10.13
CA GLN A 42 5.22 -0.44 -11.13
C GLN A 42 5.85 0.93 -10.90
N ARG A 43 5.05 1.94 -10.52
CA ARG A 43 5.55 3.27 -10.13
C ARG A 43 6.46 3.18 -8.92
N ALA A 44 6.04 2.45 -7.89
CA ALA A 44 6.82 2.23 -6.67
C ALA A 44 8.11 1.45 -6.95
N LYS A 45 8.07 0.45 -7.83
CA LYS A 45 9.26 -0.30 -8.26
C LYS A 45 10.26 0.59 -8.99
N LEU A 46 9.79 1.38 -9.97
CA LEU A 46 10.67 2.24 -10.75
C LEU A 46 11.25 3.35 -9.86
N GLY A 47 10.40 4.04 -9.10
CA GLY A 47 10.83 5.06 -8.15
C GLY A 47 11.75 4.51 -7.07
N GLY A 48 11.45 3.32 -6.55
CA GLY A 48 12.27 2.62 -5.57
C GLY A 48 13.63 2.21 -6.12
N ALA A 49 13.69 1.68 -7.34
CA ALA A 49 14.95 1.27 -7.98
C ALA A 49 15.86 2.47 -8.25
N VAL A 50 15.33 3.54 -8.86
CA VAL A 50 16.10 4.77 -9.13
C VAL A 50 16.54 5.41 -7.81
N GLY A 51 15.65 5.47 -6.82
CA GLY A 51 15.97 5.98 -5.49
C GLY A 51 17.06 5.17 -4.79
N ALA A 52 17.05 3.84 -4.89
CA ALA A 52 18.07 2.97 -4.33
C ALA A 52 19.44 3.19 -5.00
N VAL A 53 19.48 3.27 -6.33
CA VAL A 53 20.72 3.58 -7.07
C VAL A 53 21.27 4.95 -6.66
N ALA A 54 20.41 5.98 -6.59
CA ALA A 54 20.80 7.30 -6.14
C ALA A 54 21.35 7.30 -4.71
N ALA A 55 20.72 6.55 -3.79
CA ALA A 55 21.19 6.40 -2.42
C ALA A 55 22.56 5.71 -2.34
N VAL A 56 22.79 4.66 -3.12
CA VAL A 56 24.09 3.98 -3.20
C VAL A 56 25.16 4.93 -3.75
N LEU A 57 24.87 5.66 -4.83
CA LEU A 57 25.82 6.63 -5.39
C LEU A 57 26.14 7.76 -4.41
N ALA A 58 25.14 8.28 -3.71
CA ALA A 58 25.35 9.28 -2.67
C ALA A 58 26.24 8.73 -1.54
N LEU A 59 25.98 7.50 -1.08
CA LEU A 59 26.78 6.82 -0.07
C LEU A 59 28.24 6.61 -0.51
N LEU A 60 28.47 6.25 -1.78
CA LEU A 60 29.81 6.10 -2.34
C LEU A 60 30.52 7.45 -2.53
N ALA A 61 29.78 8.52 -2.83
CA ALA A 61 30.32 9.87 -2.97
C ALA A 61 30.69 10.52 -1.62
N LEU A 62 30.01 10.16 -0.53
CA LEU A 62 30.25 10.67 0.82
C LEU A 62 31.73 10.61 1.27
N PRO A 63 32.45 9.47 1.20
CA PRO A 63 33.87 9.42 1.57
C PRO A 63 34.76 10.25 0.63
N LEU A 64 34.43 10.31 -0.66
CA LEU A 64 35.16 11.16 -1.62
C LEU A 64 35.02 12.64 -1.28
N LEU A 65 33.80 13.08 -0.95
CA LEU A 65 33.51 14.44 -0.50
C LEU A 65 34.20 14.77 0.83
N ALA A 66 34.23 13.83 1.77
CA ALA A 66 34.94 14.02 3.03
C ALA A 66 36.44 14.23 2.81
N ILE A 67 37.07 13.37 2.00
CA ILE A 67 38.50 13.51 1.65
C ILE A 67 38.74 14.84 0.92
N ALA A 68 37.92 15.17 -0.07
CA ALA A 68 38.03 16.42 -0.82
C ALA A 68 37.92 17.66 0.08
N LEU A 69 36.95 17.67 1.00
CA LEU A 69 36.77 18.78 1.94
C LEU A 69 37.96 18.90 2.91
N ALA A 70 38.48 17.78 3.41
CA ALA A 70 39.67 17.80 4.28
C ALA A 70 40.90 18.36 3.54
N PHE A 71 41.12 17.96 2.29
CA PHE A 71 42.20 18.53 1.48
C PHE A 71 41.98 20.01 1.15
N TRP A 72 40.74 20.41 0.89
CA TRP A 72 40.40 21.82 0.65
C TRP A 72 40.70 22.69 1.89
N ILE A 73 40.27 22.26 3.08
CA ILE A 73 40.57 22.93 4.36
C ILE A 73 42.08 23.03 4.56
N ARG A 74 42.80 21.94 4.32
CA ARG A 74 44.27 21.92 4.43
C ARG A 74 44.93 22.91 3.47
N ALA A 75 44.50 22.93 2.21
CA ALA A 75 45.10 23.77 1.17
C ALA A 75 44.83 25.26 1.41
N TRP A 76 43.62 25.61 1.84
CA TRP A 76 43.21 27.01 2.00
C TRP A 76 43.61 27.60 3.35
N TRP A 77 43.61 26.79 4.41
CA TRP A 77 43.84 27.24 5.79
C TRP A 77 45.22 26.84 6.34
N GLY A 78 46.04 26.13 5.55
CA GLY A 78 47.33 25.61 5.99
C GLY A 78 47.25 24.59 7.14
N ALA A 79 46.08 24.02 7.38
CA ALA A 79 45.82 23.20 8.56
C ALA A 79 46.63 21.88 8.55
N PRO A 80 47.12 21.42 9.72
CA PRO A 80 47.65 20.07 9.86
C PRO A 80 46.61 19.02 9.43
N PRO A 81 47.02 17.87 8.87
CA PRO A 81 46.08 16.87 8.35
C PRO A 81 45.06 16.44 9.41
N ALA A 82 45.51 16.17 10.64
CA ALA A 82 44.63 15.76 11.73
C ALA A 82 43.50 16.76 11.99
N ILE A 83 43.80 18.07 11.99
CA ILE A 83 42.81 19.12 12.25
C ILE A 83 41.85 19.24 11.06
N ALA A 84 42.35 19.19 9.83
CA ALA A 84 41.49 19.28 8.65
C ALA A 84 40.48 18.12 8.57
N PHE A 85 40.92 16.89 8.84
CA PHE A 85 40.04 15.72 8.89
C PHE A 85 39.07 15.77 10.08
N LEU A 86 39.49 16.27 11.24
CA LEU A 86 38.62 16.42 12.40
C LEU A 86 37.50 17.43 12.15
N VAL A 87 37.81 18.59 11.55
CA VAL A 87 36.82 19.60 11.19
C VAL A 87 35.84 19.05 10.15
N THR A 88 36.35 18.40 9.10
CA THR A 88 35.50 17.70 8.12
C THR A 88 34.56 16.71 8.80
N ALA A 89 35.08 15.83 9.67
CA ALA A 89 34.26 14.87 10.40
C ALA A 89 33.17 15.57 11.23
N GLY A 90 33.52 16.67 11.90
CA GLY A 90 32.57 17.52 12.63
C GLY A 90 31.45 18.04 11.74
N VAL A 91 31.76 18.53 10.53
CA VAL A 91 30.76 19.00 9.56
C VAL A 91 29.78 17.88 9.18
N PHE A 92 30.30 16.69 8.86
CA PHE A 92 29.45 15.55 8.50
C PHE A 92 28.59 15.06 9.68
N LEU A 93 29.11 15.10 10.92
CA LEU A 93 28.33 14.77 12.11
C LEU A 93 27.19 15.77 12.36
N VAL A 94 27.43 17.07 12.16
CA VAL A 94 26.38 18.09 12.27
C VAL A 94 25.31 17.87 11.20
N LEU A 95 25.70 17.63 9.94
CA LEU A 95 24.75 17.30 8.87
C LEU A 95 23.95 16.04 9.17
N ALA A 96 24.62 14.97 9.64
CA ALA A 96 23.96 13.73 10.04
C ALA A 96 22.95 13.97 11.18
N GLY A 97 23.30 14.78 12.17
CA GLY A 97 22.40 15.18 13.26
C GLY A 97 21.15 15.91 12.75
N ILE A 98 21.30 16.85 11.80
CA ILE A 98 20.17 17.56 11.19
C ILE A 98 19.27 16.58 10.44
N PHE A 99 19.83 15.72 9.60
CA PHE A 99 19.03 14.73 8.86
C PHE A 99 18.32 13.74 9.78
N ALA A 100 18.98 13.28 10.84
CA ALA A 100 18.38 12.42 11.85
C ALA A 100 17.20 13.13 12.56
N ALA A 101 17.36 14.41 12.92
CA ALA A 101 16.29 15.19 13.53
C ALA A 101 15.09 15.35 12.59
N VAL A 102 15.33 15.66 11.30
CA VAL A 102 14.27 15.76 10.29
C VAL A 102 13.57 14.41 10.09
N ALA A 103 14.33 13.31 9.99
CA ALA A 103 13.78 11.97 9.86
C ALA A 103 12.88 11.62 11.05
N VAL A 104 13.37 11.82 12.28
CA VAL A 104 12.59 11.59 13.50
C VAL A 104 11.33 12.47 13.52
N ALA A 105 11.43 13.75 13.15
CA ALA A 105 10.28 14.65 13.11
C ALA A 105 9.22 14.20 12.08
N LYS A 106 9.65 13.66 10.93
CA LYS A 106 8.75 13.11 9.91
C LYS A 106 8.11 11.80 10.37
N PHE A 107 8.89 10.88 10.94
CA PHE A 107 8.36 9.61 11.44
C PHE A 107 7.37 9.80 12.59
N LYS A 108 7.63 10.74 13.50
CA LYS A 108 6.71 11.07 14.60
C LYS A 108 5.35 11.61 14.12
N ARG A 109 5.27 12.13 12.90
CA ARG A 109 4.01 12.63 12.31
C ARG A 109 3.21 11.55 11.58
N ILE A 110 3.75 10.33 11.44
CA ILE A 110 3.03 9.22 10.82
C ILE A 110 2.15 8.58 11.89
N THR A 111 0.88 8.97 11.93
CA THR A 111 -0.15 8.29 12.73
C THR A 111 -0.68 7.09 11.95
N PRO A 112 -0.80 5.89 12.56
CA PRO A 112 -1.43 4.76 11.91
C PRO A 112 -2.87 5.10 11.48
N PRO A 113 -3.40 4.53 10.38
CA PRO A 113 -4.74 4.84 9.90
C PRO A 113 -5.82 4.18 10.78
N GLU A 114 -6.07 4.76 11.96
CA GLU A 114 -6.97 4.20 12.99
C GLU A 114 -8.40 4.00 12.50
N ARG A 115 -8.92 4.94 11.69
CA ARG A 115 -10.25 4.85 11.08
C ARG A 115 -10.37 3.61 10.19
N SER A 116 -9.40 3.40 9.30
CA SER A 116 -9.37 2.26 8.39
C SER A 116 -9.22 0.93 9.13
N ILE A 117 -8.36 0.89 10.16
CA ILE A 117 -8.18 -0.30 11.01
C ILE A 117 -9.48 -0.62 11.76
N ARG A 118 -10.18 0.38 12.30
CA ARG A 118 -11.45 0.18 13.00
C ARG A 118 -12.54 -0.33 12.05
N SER A 119 -12.73 0.32 10.89
CA SER A 119 -13.74 -0.11 9.91
C SER A 119 -13.48 -1.53 9.38
N ALA A 120 -12.21 -1.91 9.20
CA ALA A 120 -11.86 -3.29 8.83
C ALA A 120 -12.23 -4.29 9.95
N LYS A 121 -11.98 -3.97 11.22
CA LYS A 121 -12.35 -4.82 12.37
C LYS A 121 -13.85 -4.95 12.53
N GLU A 122 -14.60 -3.86 12.40
CA GLU A 122 -16.07 -3.87 12.45
C GLU A 122 -16.64 -4.76 11.34
N SER A 123 -16.16 -4.61 10.11
CA SER A 123 -16.59 -5.44 8.98
C SER A 123 -16.33 -6.94 9.22
N ALA A 124 -15.14 -7.29 9.72
CA ALA A 124 -14.80 -8.67 10.07
C ALA A 124 -15.69 -9.24 11.20
N SER A 125 -16.06 -8.41 12.18
CA SER A 125 -16.93 -8.82 13.28
C SER A 125 -18.36 -9.12 12.84
N VAL A 126 -18.90 -8.36 11.88
CA VAL A 126 -20.23 -8.61 11.31
C VAL A 126 -20.24 -9.89 10.47
N LEU A 127 -19.21 -10.11 9.65
CA LEU A 127 -19.07 -11.30 8.80
C LEU A 127 -18.90 -12.60 9.60
N SER A 128 -18.20 -12.56 10.73
CA SER A 128 -18.02 -13.72 11.61
C SER A 128 -19.25 -14.06 12.46
N GLY A 129 -20.22 -13.13 12.58
CA GLY A 129 -21.49 -13.35 13.27
C GLY A 129 -22.54 -14.10 12.44
N VAL A 130 -22.37 -14.21 11.11
CA VAL A 130 -23.32 -14.89 10.23
C VAL A 130 -23.04 -16.40 10.22
N ARG A 131 -23.77 -17.17 11.02
CA ARG A 131 -23.78 -18.64 10.89
C ARG A 131 -24.50 -19.03 9.60
N PRO A 132 -23.96 -19.95 8.77
CA PRO A 132 -24.70 -20.50 7.64
C PRO A 132 -25.99 -21.15 8.17
N HIS A 133 -27.16 -20.66 7.75
CA HIS A 133 -28.42 -21.30 8.10
C HIS A 133 -28.46 -22.69 7.47
N PRO A 134 -28.57 -23.77 8.27
CA PRO A 134 -28.86 -25.08 7.74
C PRO A 134 -30.20 -24.97 7.00
N ARG A 135 -30.25 -25.31 5.71
CA ARG A 135 -31.54 -25.58 5.07
C ARG A 135 -32.20 -26.65 5.93
N ALA A 136 -33.31 -26.31 6.55
CA ALA A 136 -34.19 -27.31 7.14
C ALA A 136 -34.48 -28.34 6.03
N GLU A 137 -34.08 -29.57 6.29
CA GLU A 137 -34.39 -30.70 5.44
C GLU A 137 -35.90 -30.68 5.16
N ALA A 138 -36.25 -30.62 3.88
CA ALA A 138 -37.61 -30.88 3.44
C ALA A 138 -37.90 -32.38 3.64
N ASN A 139 -38.06 -32.81 4.90
CA ASN A 139 -38.63 -34.10 5.24
C ASN A 139 -40.15 -33.96 5.34
N GLY A 140 -40.81 -34.05 4.19
CA GLY A 140 -42.23 -34.37 4.09
C GLY A 140 -42.43 -35.88 3.98
N LYS A 141 -42.18 -36.63 5.07
CA LYS A 141 -42.79 -37.94 5.24
C LYS A 141 -44.30 -37.74 5.48
N ALA A 142 -45.10 -38.01 4.47
CA ALA A 142 -46.49 -38.47 4.59
C ALA A 142 -46.55 -39.82 3.86
N GLY A 143 -46.50 -40.96 4.57
CA GLY A 143 -47.69 -41.77 4.95
C GLY A 143 -48.27 -42.49 3.72
N THR A 144 -48.40 -43.80 3.57
CA THR A 144 -48.45 -45.00 4.45
C THR A 144 -48.41 -46.25 3.54
N PRO A 145 -48.22 -47.48 4.06
CA PRO A 145 -48.24 -48.72 3.26
C PRO A 145 -49.65 -49.30 3.10
N VAL A 146 -50.00 -49.73 1.89
CA VAL A 146 -50.86 -50.90 1.54
C VAL A 146 -50.65 -51.25 0.07
#